data_AF-A0A9K3HCV7-F1
#
_entry.id   AF-A0A9K3HCV7-F1
#
_cell.length_a   1.000
_cell.length_b   1.000
_cell.length_c   1.000
_cell.angle_alpha   90.00
_cell.angle_beta   90.00
_cell.angle_gamma   90.00
#
_symmetry.space_group_name_H-M   'P 1'
#
loop_
_entity.id
_entity.type
_entity.pdbx_description
1 polymer ?
#
loop_
_entity_poly.entity_id
_entity_poly.type
_entity_poly.pdbx_seq_one_letter_code
_entity_poly.pdbx_strand_id
1 'polypeptide(L)'
;MRTRGVVLIANSILNAGELDRAVAALTDAARAVGHRGGYLECVSHVEQMLGQEFDVSHCSVTEHADAALAQAENSYDHLSLPVMDLVVESLKKDDWCQRLKAVLDPPVTVELSDEEPAGDDGGDGDDDGNDDDGEDRRDE
;
A
#
# COMPACT_ATOMS: atom_id res chain seq x y z
N MET A 1 23.73 -20.72 0.35
CA MET A 1 22.34 -20.53 -0.14
C MET A 1 21.30 -20.52 0.98
N ARG A 2 21.36 -21.40 2.00
CA ARG A 2 20.36 -21.45 3.08
C ARG A 2 20.09 -20.10 3.77
N THR A 3 21.12 -19.36 4.17
CA THR A 3 20.95 -18.09 4.90
C THR A 3 20.37 -16.96 4.03
N ARG A 4 20.82 -16.84 2.77
CA ARG A 4 20.35 -15.79 1.85
C ARG A 4 18.91 -16.02 1.39
N GLY A 5 18.50 -17.27 1.19
CA GLY A 5 17.12 -17.59 0.80
C GLY A 5 16.10 -17.25 1.89
N VAL A 6 16.41 -17.54 3.16
CA VAL A 6 15.53 -17.19 4.30
C VAL A 6 15.32 -15.68 4.40
N VAL A 7 16.39 -14.89 4.21
CA VAL A 7 16.30 -13.43 4.24
C VAL A 7 15.41 -12.88 3.11
N LEU A 8 15.52 -13.42 1.90
CA LEU A 8 14.69 -12.96 0.77
C LEU A 8 13.20 -13.29 0.97
N ILE A 9 12.88 -14.48 1.52
CA ILE A 9 11.50 -14.85 1.85
C ILE A 9 10.95 -13.90 2.92
N ALA A 10 11.72 -13.70 4.01
CA ALA A 10 11.30 -12.80 5.08
C ALA A 10 11.06 -11.37 4.55
N ASN A 11 11.97 -10.84 3.73
CA ASN A 11 11.78 -9.54 3.11
C ASN A 11 10.54 -9.49 2.21
N SER A 12 10.27 -10.54 1.44
CA SER A 12 9.10 -10.55 0.55
C SER A 12 7.79 -10.55 1.35
N ILE A 13 7.76 -11.24 2.50
CA ILE A 13 6.61 -11.23 3.43
C ILE A 13 6.47 -9.86 4.09
N LEU A 14 7.56 -9.31 4.63
CA LEU A 14 7.55 -8.04 5.37
C LEU A 14 7.23 -6.84 4.48
N ASN A 15 7.49 -6.93 3.18
CA ASN A 15 7.16 -5.89 2.20
C ASN A 15 5.87 -6.18 1.42
N ALA A 16 5.09 -7.20 1.81
CA ALA A 16 3.80 -7.47 1.18
C ALA A 16 2.79 -6.36 1.54
N GLY A 17 2.23 -5.70 0.53
CA GLY A 17 1.26 -4.61 0.75
C GLY A 17 -0.04 -5.08 1.41
N GLU A 18 -0.38 -6.35 1.33
CA GLU A 18 -1.47 -6.98 2.08
C GLU A 18 -1.20 -7.00 3.58
N LEU A 19 0.04 -7.31 3.99
CA LEU A 19 0.46 -7.30 5.39
C LEU A 19 0.46 -5.88 5.94
N ASP A 20 1.02 -4.92 5.20
CA ASP A 20 1.03 -3.52 5.59
C ASP A 20 -0.39 -2.98 5.83
N ARG A 21 -1.31 -3.23 4.90
CA ARG A 21 -2.72 -2.82 5.04
C ARG A 21 -3.42 -3.49 6.21
N ALA A 22 -3.19 -4.79 6.43
CA ALA A 22 -3.79 -5.51 7.55
C ALA A 22 -3.29 -4.98 8.90
N VAL A 23 -1.99 -4.71 9.03
CA VAL A 23 -1.39 -4.13 10.24
C VAL A 23 -1.87 -2.70 10.47
N ALA A 24 -2.01 -1.89 9.42
CA ALA A 24 -2.55 -0.54 9.51
C ALA A 24 -3.99 -0.57 10.04
N ALA A 25 -4.86 -1.41 9.46
CA ALA A 25 -6.23 -1.57 9.91
C ALA A 25 -6.33 -2.04 11.37
N LEU A 26 -5.49 -3.00 11.77
CA LEU A 26 -5.41 -3.47 13.15
C LEU A 26 -5.00 -2.35 14.12
N THR A 27 -3.99 -1.57 13.74
CA THR A 27 -3.49 -0.45 14.54
C THR A 27 -4.55 0.62 14.74
N ASP A 28 -5.29 0.97 13.69
CA ASP A 28 -6.34 1.97 13.75
C ASP A 28 -7.53 1.49 14.58
N ALA A 29 -7.95 0.23 14.43
CA ALA A 29 -9.01 -0.35 15.22
C ALA A 29 -8.64 -0.44 16.71
N ALA A 30 -7.41 -0.88 17.03
CA ALA A 30 -6.92 -0.95 18.40
C ALA A 30 -6.84 0.43 19.05
N ARG A 31 -6.40 1.44 18.28
CA ARG A 31 -6.41 2.84 18.72
C ARG A 31 -7.82 3.33 19.04
N ALA A 32 -8.81 3.02 18.20
CA ALA A 32 -10.20 3.39 18.45
C ALA A 32 -10.74 2.77 19.74
N VAL A 33 -10.50 1.48 19.98
CA VAL A 33 -10.86 0.80 21.23
C VAL A 33 -10.20 1.49 22.43
N GLY A 34 -8.91 1.80 22.34
CA GLY A 34 -8.18 2.51 23.39
C GLY A 34 -8.77 3.90 23.70
N HIS A 35 -9.09 4.69 22.67
CA HIS A 35 -9.74 6.00 22.85
C HIS A 35 -11.10 5.89 23.54
N ARG A 36 -11.92 4.91 23.14
CA ARG A 36 -13.22 4.67 23.76
C ARG A 36 -13.06 4.24 25.22
N GLY A 37 -12.14 3.32 25.50
CA GLY A 37 -11.84 2.87 26.86
C GLY A 37 -11.41 4.03 27.77
N GLY A 38 -10.51 4.89 27.28
CA GLY A 38 -10.07 6.08 28.01
C GLY A 38 -11.20 7.08 28.26
N TYR A 39 -12.09 7.31 27.28
CA TYR A 39 -13.27 8.16 27.48
C TYR A 39 -14.18 7.61 28.59
N LEU A 40 -14.48 6.31 28.55
CA LEU A 40 -15.35 5.66 29.54
C LEU A 40 -14.75 5.71 30.95
N GLU A 41 -13.43 5.54 31.07
CA GLU A 41 -12.72 5.68 32.33
C GLU A 41 -12.82 7.11 32.88
N CYS A 42 -12.62 8.12 32.03
CA CYS A 42 -12.78 9.53 32.41
C CYS A 42 -14.22 9.84 32.87
N VAL A 43 -15.23 9.38 32.12
CA VAL A 43 -16.64 9.55 32.48
C VAL A 43 -16.91 8.94 33.85
N SER A 44 -16.49 7.70 34.08
CA SER A 44 -16.68 7.01 35.36
C SER A 44 -16.09 7.80 36.55
N HIS A 45 -14.91 8.39 36.40
CA HIS A 45 -14.31 9.23 37.45
C HIS A 45 -15.11 10.52 37.71
N VAL A 46 -15.58 11.17 36.65
CA VAL A 46 -16.36 12.42 36.76
C VAL A 46 -17.73 12.15 37.38
N GLU A 47 -18.39 11.06 36.99
CA GLU A 47 -19.67 10.61 37.56
C GLU A 47 -19.56 10.38 39.06
N GLN A 48 -18.50 9.71 39.51
CA GLN A 48 -18.24 9.45 40.93
C GLN A 48 -18.00 10.75 41.72
N MET A 49 -17.31 11.73 41.14
CA MET A 49 -17.01 13.01 41.79
C MET A 49 -18.22 13.94 41.85
N LEU A 50 -19.05 13.96 40.82
CA LEU A 50 -20.18 14.89 40.69
C LEU A 50 -21.50 14.29 41.17
N GLY A 51 -21.60 12.96 41.30
CA GLY A 51 -22.86 12.28 41.64
C GLY A 51 -23.93 12.40 40.55
N GLN A 52 -23.51 12.63 39.31
CA GLN A 52 -24.38 12.78 38.13
C GLN A 52 -23.90 11.82 37.04
N GLU A 53 -24.83 11.11 36.40
CA GLU A 53 -24.55 10.26 35.24
C GLU A 53 -24.28 11.08 33.97
N PHE A 54 -23.35 10.60 33.15
CA PHE A 54 -23.00 11.13 31.85
C PHE A 54 -23.13 10.02 30.80
N ASP A 55 -23.71 10.36 29.66
CA ASP A 55 -23.83 9.40 28.57
C ASP A 55 -22.57 9.37 27.66
N VAL A 56 -22.60 8.45 26.70
CA VAL A 56 -21.54 8.31 25.69
C VAL A 56 -21.80 9.15 24.44
N SER A 57 -22.78 10.07 24.46
CA SER A 57 -23.15 10.86 23.27
C SER A 57 -22.02 11.79 22.79
N HIS A 58 -21.11 12.15 23.70
CA HIS A 58 -19.93 12.95 23.41
C HIS A 58 -18.67 12.12 23.11
N CYS A 59 -18.76 10.79 23.12
CA CYS A 59 -17.66 9.94 22.69
C CYS A 59 -17.53 10.03 21.17
N SER A 60 -16.40 10.53 20.68
CA SER A 60 -16.12 10.62 19.24
C SER A 60 -15.90 9.25 18.59
N VAL A 61 -15.82 8.18 19.38
CA VAL A 61 -15.59 6.81 18.91
C VAL A 61 -16.86 5.99 19.10
N THR A 62 -17.27 5.30 18.03
CA THR A 62 -18.47 4.46 18.00
C THR A 62 -18.39 3.32 19.00
N GLU A 63 -19.55 2.84 19.48
CA GLU A 63 -19.64 1.64 20.32
C GLU A 63 -19.22 0.35 19.59
N HIS A 64 -19.09 0.38 18.25
CA HIS A 64 -18.70 -0.76 17.43
C HIS A 64 -17.16 -0.91 17.33
N ALA A 65 -16.38 -0.11 18.04
CA ALA A 65 -14.91 -0.18 18.01
C ALA A 65 -14.38 -1.58 18.35
N ASP A 66 -14.97 -2.25 19.36
CA ASP A 66 -14.59 -3.60 19.76
C ASP A 66 -14.88 -4.63 18.65
N ALA A 67 -16.04 -4.52 17.99
CA ALA A 67 -16.39 -5.38 16.86
C ALA A 67 -15.48 -5.14 15.64
N ALA A 68 -15.13 -3.88 15.38
CA ALA A 68 -14.20 -3.51 14.31
C ALA A 68 -12.79 -4.05 14.59
N LEU A 69 -12.32 -4.02 15.85
CA LEU A 69 -11.06 -4.62 16.24
C LEU A 69 -11.08 -6.14 16.04
N ALA A 70 -12.12 -6.83 16.50
CA ALA A 70 -12.25 -8.28 16.29
C ALA A 70 -12.28 -8.65 14.80
N GLN A 71 -12.91 -7.83 13.95
CA GLN A 71 -12.88 -8.01 12.51
C GLN A 71 -11.48 -7.81 11.92
N ALA A 72 -10.75 -6.79 12.37
CA ALA A 72 -9.38 -6.52 11.94
C ALA A 72 -8.41 -7.64 12.36
N GLU A 73 -8.53 -8.13 13.60
CA GLU A 73 -7.79 -9.29 14.11
C GLU A 73 -8.07 -10.53 13.25
N ASN A 74 -9.34 -10.84 13.01
CA ASN A 74 -9.71 -11.97 12.15
C ASN A 74 -9.14 -11.82 10.72
N SER A 75 -9.12 -10.61 10.18
CA SER A 75 -8.57 -10.35 8.84
C SER A 75 -7.04 -10.53 8.81
N TYR A 76 -6.34 -10.14 9.87
CA TYR A 76 -4.90 -10.33 10.02
C TYR A 76 -4.54 -11.81 10.22
N ASP A 77 -5.25 -12.53 11.09
CA ASP A 77 -4.99 -13.94 11.39
C ASP A 77 -5.23 -14.87 10.20
N HIS A 78 -6.15 -14.49 9.32
CA HIS A 78 -6.48 -15.24 8.10
C HIS A 78 -5.89 -14.62 6.83
N LEU A 79 -4.89 -13.75 6.98
CA LEU A 79 -4.25 -13.08 5.85
C LEU A 79 -3.53 -14.09 4.96
N SER A 80 -3.95 -14.16 3.69
CA SER A 80 -3.18 -14.86 2.66
C SER A 80 -2.20 -13.91 2.01
N LEU A 81 -0.93 -14.31 1.96
CA LEU A 81 0.12 -13.57 1.27
C LEU A 81 0.45 -14.29 -0.05
N PRO A 82 0.27 -13.64 -1.22
CA PRO A 82 0.52 -14.28 -2.52
C PRO A 82 1.91 -14.90 -2.66
N VAL A 83 2.92 -14.30 -2.02
CA VAL A 83 4.29 -14.84 -2.01
C VAL A 83 4.37 -16.22 -1.34
N MET A 84 3.56 -16.47 -0.31
CA MET A 84 3.52 -17.78 0.36
C MET A 84 2.94 -18.85 -0.57
N ASP A 85 1.87 -18.52 -1.29
CA ASP A 85 1.27 -19.42 -2.29
C ASP A 85 2.28 -19.72 -3.41
N LEU A 86 2.98 -18.72 -3.93
CA LEU A 86 4.01 -18.88 -4.97
C LEU A 86 5.17 -19.77 -4.49
N VAL A 87 5.60 -19.62 -3.24
CA VAL A 87 6.64 -20.47 -2.63
C VAL A 87 6.15 -21.91 -2.51
N VAL A 88 4.94 -22.13 -1.99
CA VAL A 88 4.33 -23.47 -1.84
C VAL A 88 4.18 -24.15 -3.19
N GLU A 89 3.67 -23.46 -4.21
CA GLU A 89 3.52 -24.00 -5.56
C GLU A 89 4.87 -24.30 -6.23
N SER A 90 5.88 -23.45 -5.99
CA SER A 90 7.23 -23.67 -6.51
C SER A 90 7.88 -24.93 -5.93
N LEU A 91 7.66 -25.21 -4.64
CA LEU A 91 8.20 -26.40 -3.96
C LEU A 91 7.62 -27.72 -4.47
N LYS A 92 6.47 -27.70 -5.15
CA LYS A 92 5.84 -28.89 -5.75
C LYS A 92 6.46 -29.33 -7.07
N LYS A 93 7.42 -28.57 -7.62
CA LYS A 93 8.00 -28.79 -8.96
C LYS A 93 9.44 -29.31 -8.88
N ASP A 94 9.85 -30.07 -9.88
CA ASP A 94 11.22 -30.63 -9.94
C ASP A 94 12.30 -29.54 -10.04
N ASP A 95 11.96 -28.41 -10.67
CA ASP A 95 12.80 -27.22 -10.87
C ASP A 95 12.63 -26.15 -9.76
N TRP A 96 12.17 -26.56 -8.57
CA TRP A 96 11.86 -25.65 -7.43
C TRP A 96 12.97 -24.63 -7.13
N CYS A 97 14.24 -25.02 -7.23
CA CYS A 97 15.40 -24.15 -6.99
C CYS A 97 15.41 -22.92 -7.92
N GLN A 98 15.09 -23.10 -9.20
CA GLN A 98 15.07 -22.02 -10.18
C GLN A 98 13.82 -21.14 -10.01
N ARG A 99 12.67 -21.77 -9.74
CA ARG A 99 11.41 -21.05 -9.50
C ARG A 99 11.48 -20.14 -8.28
N LEU A 100 11.99 -20.65 -7.15
CA LEU A 100 12.15 -19.84 -5.94
C LEU A 100 13.11 -18.66 -6.14
N LYS A 101 14.17 -18.83 -6.94
CA LYS A 101 15.05 -17.69 -7.29
C LYS A 101 14.29 -16.64 -8.09
N ALA A 102 13.53 -17.04 -9.11
CA ALA A 102 12.78 -16.11 -9.92
C ALA A 102 11.69 -15.34 -9.13
N VAL A 103 11.08 -15.99 -8.14
CA VAL A 103 10.08 -15.36 -7.25
C VAL A 103 10.73 -14.39 -6.26
N LEU A 104 11.87 -14.76 -5.66
CA LEU A 104 12.48 -14.03 -4.55
C LEU A 104 13.53 -12.99 -4.97
N ASP A 105 14.05 -13.11 -6.19
CA ASP A 105 15.05 -12.23 -6.79
C ASP A 105 14.69 -12.06 -8.28
N PRO A 106 13.55 -11.40 -8.58
CA PRO A 106 13.09 -11.23 -9.94
C PRO A 106 14.13 -10.43 -10.74
N PRO A 107 14.43 -10.83 -11.99
CA PRO A 107 15.37 -10.10 -12.81
C PRO A 107 14.87 -8.68 -13.03
N VAL A 108 15.77 -7.70 -12.90
CA VAL A 108 15.47 -6.30 -13.23
C VAL A 108 15.12 -6.23 -14.71
N THR A 109 13.85 -6.03 -15.03
CA THR A 109 13.40 -5.72 -16.38
C THR A 109 13.69 -4.24 -16.64
N VAL A 110 14.66 -3.97 -17.51
CA VAL A 110 14.81 -2.63 -18.09
C VAL A 110 13.64 -2.49 -19.05
N GLU A 111 12.68 -1.62 -18.72
CA GLU A 111 11.63 -1.18 -19.65
C GLU A 111 12.36 -0.50 -20.82
N LEU A 112 12.58 -1.25 -21.90
CA LEU A 112 13.01 -0.68 -23.16
C LEU A 112 11.82 0.14 -23.66
N SER A 113 11.90 1.46 -23.50
CA SER A 113 10.95 2.35 -24.18
C SER A 113 11.09 2.09 -25.67
N ASP A 114 10.02 1.58 -26.29
CA ASP A 114 9.88 1.49 -27.74
C ASP A 114 9.89 2.93 -28.29
N GLU A 115 11.08 3.44 -28.59
CA GLU A 115 11.26 4.63 -29.41
C GLU A 115 10.94 4.22 -30.85
N GLU A 116 9.71 4.53 -31.30
CA GLU A 116 9.33 4.29 -32.69
C GLU A 116 10.29 5.03 -33.63
N PRO A 117 10.79 4.39 -34.71
CA PRO A 117 11.67 5.06 -35.65
C PRO A 117 10.89 6.16 -36.38
N ALA A 118 11.33 7.41 -36.20
CA ALA A 118 10.83 8.53 -36.99
C ALA A 118 10.98 8.21 -38.48
N GLY A 119 9.84 8.14 -39.18
CA GLY A 119 9.78 7.95 -40.61
C GLY A 119 10.57 9.05 -41.31
N ASP A 120 11.55 8.62 -42.10
CA ASP A 120 12.20 9.40 -43.15
C ASP A 120 11.18 9.68 -44.24
N ASP A 121 10.51 10.84 -44.19
CA ASP A 121 9.73 11.37 -45.29
C ASP A 121 10.54 12.50 -45.95
N GLY A 122 11.34 12.09 -46.93
CA GLY A 122 12.00 12.99 -47.86
C GLY A 122 10.96 13.75 -48.69
N GLY A 123 10.92 15.07 -48.48
CA GLY A 123 10.13 16.00 -49.29
C GLY A 123 10.98 17.22 -49.65
N ASP A 124 11.72 17.13 -50.75
CA ASP A 124 12.23 18.31 -51.47
C ASP A 124 11.08 18.98 -52.23
N GLY A 125 10.93 20.28 -52.04
CA GLY A 125 9.90 21.10 -52.67
C GLY A 125 10.06 22.58 -52.32
N ASP A 126 10.90 23.24 -53.12
CA ASP A 126 11.33 24.64 -53.00
C ASP A 126 10.22 25.72 -52.98
N ASP A 127 10.63 26.86 -52.44
CA ASP A 127 10.29 28.26 -52.79
C ASP A 127 8.90 28.81 -52.45
N ASP A 128 8.86 29.78 -51.54
CA ASP A 128 8.77 31.19 -51.95
C ASP A 128 8.64 32.08 -50.70
N GLY A 129 9.57 33.04 -50.58
CA GLY A 129 9.65 33.98 -49.47
C GLY A 129 8.48 34.97 -49.41
N ASN A 130 8.21 35.43 -48.19
CA ASN A 130 7.78 36.80 -47.94
C ASN A 130 8.15 37.18 -46.50
N ASP A 131 9.15 38.06 -46.39
CA ASP A 131 9.40 38.86 -45.19
C ASP A 131 8.15 39.71 -44.88
N ASP A 132 7.65 39.66 -43.64
CA ASP A 132 6.99 40.83 -43.06
C ASP A 132 7.22 40.86 -41.53
N ASP A 133 7.70 42.00 -41.10
CA ASP A 133 8.16 42.35 -39.77
C ASP A 133 6.96 42.68 -38.87
N GLY A 134 6.99 42.25 -37.61
CA GLY A 134 5.93 42.61 -36.67
C GLY A 134 6.21 42.22 -35.23
N GLU A 135 6.97 43.05 -34.53
CA GLU A 135 7.04 43.09 -33.07
C GLU A 135 5.61 43.17 -32.46
N ASP A 136 5.30 42.44 -31.38
CA ASP A 136 5.16 43.05 -30.05
C ASP A 136 4.92 42.02 -28.94
N ARG A 137 5.46 42.37 -27.76
CA ARG A 137 5.26 41.72 -26.48
C ARG A 137 3.84 41.98 -25.97
N ARG A 138 3.27 41.06 -25.18
CA ARG A 138 2.63 41.39 -23.89
C ARG A 138 2.12 40.15 -23.13
N ASP A 139 2.43 40.21 -21.84
CA ASP A 139 1.98 39.37 -20.76
C ASP A 139 0.47 39.52 -20.48
N GLU A 140 -0.15 38.45 -19.99
CA GLU A 140 -1.09 38.47 -18.87
C GLU A 140 -1.09 37.12 -18.14
#